data_AF-A0A0C9VSR4-F1
#
_entry.id   AF-A0A0C9VSR4-F1
#
_cell.length_a   1.000
_cell.length_b   1.000
_cell.length_c   1.000
_cell.angle_alpha   90.00
_cell.angle_beta   90.00
_cell.angle_gamma   90.00
#
_symmetry.space_group_name_H-M   'P 1'
#
loop_
_entity.id
_entity.type
_entity.pdbx_description
1 polymer ?
#
loop_
_entity_poly.entity_id
_entity_poly.type
_entity_poly.pdbx_seq_one_letter_code
_entity_poly.pdbx_strand_id
1 'polypeptide(L)'
;MDTHFDVLVLGTGLINSILAAALSKSGLKVVHIDTNAYYGSDEASLSQEEIIEWAQKRASSRTSTATTISSPTPLPFARSYALSLAPALVASVGPLISAIVLSGVARYGQFKLLDAVFVCKGMPGVDEARGLEEPSPSQGQEKESKDGIDEAVTTPSQAEPTPSTSQPLPTPTSTSTSTPNLLTRVPATKEDIFRTRSISPIIKRKLMRFLQFAA
;
A
#
# COMPACT_ATOMS: atom_id res chain seq x y z
N MET A 1 -24.03 -30.16 31.22
CA MET A 1 -24.21 -28.97 30.39
C MET A 1 -25.50 -28.32 30.82
N ASP A 2 -25.47 -27.05 31.18
CA ASP A 2 -26.70 -26.26 31.29
C ASP A 2 -27.36 -26.21 29.90
N THR A 3 -28.68 -26.32 29.84
CA THR A 3 -29.46 -26.29 28.58
C THR A 3 -30.17 -24.96 28.34
N HIS A 4 -30.11 -24.04 29.30
CA HIS A 4 -30.77 -22.74 29.24
C HIS A 4 -29.74 -21.61 29.30
N PHE A 5 -29.84 -20.70 28.33
CA PHE A 5 -28.96 -19.55 28.14
C PHE A 5 -29.82 -18.37 27.68
N ASP A 6 -29.37 -17.15 28.01
CA ASP A 6 -30.15 -15.94 27.76
C ASP A 6 -29.87 -15.37 26.35
N VAL A 7 -28.65 -15.58 25.84
CA VAL A 7 -28.23 -15.10 24.51
C VAL A 7 -27.35 -16.12 23.80
N LEU A 8 -27.61 -16.32 22.51
CA LEU A 8 -26.74 -17.02 21.56
C LEU A 8 -26.06 -16.01 20.63
N VAL A 9 -24.73 -16.00 20.62
CA VAL A 9 -23.90 -15.22 19.70
C VAL A 9 -23.26 -16.16 18.69
N LEU A 10 -23.52 -15.93 17.41
CA LEU A 10 -22.95 -16.68 16.29
C LEU A 10 -21.81 -15.86 15.65
N GLY A 11 -20.68 -16.51 15.39
CA GLY A 11 -19.45 -15.90 14.87
C GLY A 11 -18.58 -15.26 15.94
N THR A 12 -17.27 -15.35 15.78
CA THR A 12 -16.23 -14.89 16.72
C THR A 12 -15.37 -13.74 16.17
N GLY A 13 -15.90 -12.99 15.20
CA GLY A 13 -15.32 -11.70 14.79
C GLY A 13 -15.21 -10.71 15.96
N LEU A 14 -14.48 -9.61 15.76
CA LEU A 14 -14.14 -8.66 16.83
C LEU A 14 -15.40 -8.10 17.51
N ILE A 15 -16.38 -7.68 16.71
CA ILE A 15 -17.65 -7.10 17.21
C ILE A 15 -18.43 -8.13 18.05
N ASN A 16 -18.59 -9.35 17.54
CA ASN A 16 -19.33 -10.42 18.21
C ASN A 16 -18.66 -10.82 19.53
N SER A 17 -17.32 -10.85 19.56
CA SER A 17 -16.55 -11.15 20.77
C SER A 17 -16.64 -10.05 21.83
N ILE A 18 -16.59 -8.77 21.42
CA ILE A 18 -16.82 -7.64 22.32
C ILE A 18 -18.26 -7.67 22.87
N LEU A 19 -19.25 -7.96 22.04
CA LEU A 19 -20.65 -8.07 22.43
C LEU A 19 -20.87 -9.23 23.43
N ALA A 20 -20.36 -10.42 23.14
CA ALA A 20 -20.46 -11.58 24.03
C ALA A 20 -19.81 -11.31 25.39
N ALA A 21 -18.62 -10.69 25.40
CA ALA A 21 -17.93 -10.28 26.62
C ALA A 21 -18.73 -9.22 27.43
N ALA A 22 -19.34 -8.23 26.76
CA ALA A 22 -20.15 -7.21 27.40
C ALA A 22 -21.43 -7.81 28.04
N LEU A 23 -22.14 -8.67 27.32
CA LEU A 23 -23.35 -9.34 27.79
C LEU A 23 -23.05 -10.28 28.98
N SER A 24 -21.98 -11.07 28.88
CA SER A 24 -21.50 -11.90 29.99
C SER A 24 -21.11 -11.06 31.21
N LYS A 25 -20.44 -9.92 31.01
CA LYS A 25 -20.09 -8.96 32.08
C LYS A 25 -21.32 -8.30 32.72
N SER A 26 -22.45 -8.19 32.02
CA SER A 26 -23.74 -7.77 32.60
C SER A 26 -24.48 -8.88 33.37
N GLY A 27 -23.93 -10.10 33.44
CA GLY A 27 -24.49 -11.23 34.20
C GLY A 27 -25.38 -12.19 33.40
N LEU A 28 -25.45 -12.05 32.07
CA LEU A 28 -26.23 -12.95 31.21
C LEU A 28 -25.46 -14.24 30.90
N LYS A 29 -26.17 -15.37 30.83
CA LYS A 29 -25.63 -16.64 30.33
C LYS A 29 -25.54 -16.60 28.80
N VAL A 30 -24.34 -16.35 28.28
CA VAL A 30 -24.07 -16.25 26.84
C VAL A 30 -23.47 -17.55 26.30
N VAL A 31 -24.02 -18.05 25.19
CA VAL A 31 -23.38 -19.07 24.33
C VAL A 31 -22.71 -18.35 23.17
N HIS A 32 -21.44 -18.65 22.91
CA HIS A 32 -20.68 -18.05 21.82
C HIS A 32 -20.08 -19.17 20.95
N ILE A 33 -20.49 -19.25 19.68
CA ILE A 33 -20.15 -20.35 18.74
C ILE A 33 -19.74 -19.76 17.38
N ASP A 34 -18.74 -20.35 16.73
CA ASP A 34 -18.39 -20.08 15.33
C ASP A 34 -18.73 -21.28 14.42
N THR A 35 -18.84 -21.03 13.12
CA THR A 35 -18.90 -22.07 12.08
C THR A 35 -17.52 -22.43 11.54
N ASN A 36 -16.52 -21.57 11.76
CA ASN A 36 -15.12 -21.80 11.41
C ASN A 36 -14.41 -22.58 12.53
N ALA A 37 -13.36 -23.32 12.15
CA ALA A 37 -12.49 -24.01 13.11
C ALA A 37 -11.49 -23.07 13.83
N TYR A 38 -11.49 -21.79 13.47
CA TYR A 38 -10.58 -20.75 13.97
C TYR A 38 -11.38 -19.52 14.42
N TYR A 39 -10.79 -18.74 15.33
CA TYR A 39 -11.38 -17.50 15.84
C TYR A 39 -11.17 -16.31 14.89
N GLY A 40 -12.07 -15.33 14.94
CA GLY A 40 -11.93 -14.04 14.25
C GLY A 40 -12.62 -13.95 12.89
N SER A 41 -13.13 -15.05 12.33
CA SER A 41 -13.84 -15.06 11.04
C SER A 41 -12.99 -14.40 9.92
N ASP A 42 -13.52 -13.46 9.15
CA ASP A 42 -12.78 -12.73 8.11
C ASP A 42 -11.69 -11.77 8.65
N GLU A 43 -11.62 -11.55 9.97
CA GLU A 43 -10.55 -10.79 10.65
C GLU A 43 -9.44 -11.68 11.23
N ALA A 44 -9.52 -13.00 11.01
CA ALA A 44 -8.59 -13.97 11.60
C ALA A 44 -7.11 -13.73 11.22
N SER A 45 -6.22 -14.22 12.07
CA SER A 45 -4.79 -14.37 11.78
C SER A 45 -4.46 -15.86 11.69
N LEU A 46 -4.03 -16.29 10.50
CA LEU A 46 -3.87 -17.70 10.15
C LEU A 46 -2.40 -18.07 10.05
N SER A 47 -2.06 -19.30 10.42
CA SER A 47 -0.78 -19.91 10.08
C SER A 47 -0.66 -20.18 8.58
N GLN A 48 0.53 -20.56 8.11
CA GLN A 48 0.79 -20.85 6.71
C GLN A 48 -0.08 -22.02 6.18
N GLU A 49 -0.32 -23.05 6.99
CA GLU A 49 -1.15 -24.20 6.61
C GLU A 49 -2.63 -23.76 6.47
N GLU A 50 -3.14 -23.02 7.47
CA GLU A 50 -4.52 -22.53 7.52
C GLU A 50 -4.84 -21.54 6.39
N ILE A 51 -3.91 -20.64 6.02
CA ILE A 51 -4.16 -19.68 4.93
C ILE A 51 -4.19 -20.36 3.55
N ILE A 52 -3.44 -21.46 3.36
CA ILE A 52 -3.48 -22.26 2.14
C ILE A 52 -4.82 -22.99 2.04
N GLU A 53 -5.29 -23.62 3.12
CA GLU A 53 -6.61 -24.27 3.17
C GLU A 53 -7.74 -23.25 2.93
N TRP A 54 -7.68 -22.10 3.60
CA TRP A 54 -8.62 -20.98 3.45
C TRP A 54 -8.69 -20.48 2.00
N ALA A 55 -7.54 -20.37 1.33
CA ALA A 55 -7.46 -19.93 -0.06
C ALA A 55 -8.01 -20.98 -1.02
N GLN A 56 -7.68 -22.26 -0.83
CA GLN A 56 -8.21 -23.37 -1.63
C GLN A 56 -9.73 -23.49 -1.50
N LYS A 57 -10.26 -23.42 -0.27
CA LYS A 57 -11.70 -23.45 0.01
C LYS A 57 -12.46 -22.33 -0.71
N ARG A 58 -11.87 -21.13 -0.80
CA ARG A 58 -12.42 -19.99 -1.55
C ARG A 58 -12.23 -20.10 -3.06
N ALA A 59 -11.13 -20.69 -3.53
CA ALA A 59 -10.88 -20.94 -4.96
C ALA A 59 -11.87 -21.94 -5.55
N SER A 60 -12.20 -23.03 -4.84
CA SER A 60 -13.22 -24.00 -5.28
C SER A 60 -14.63 -23.38 -5.42
N SER A 61 -14.88 -22.21 -4.83
CA SER A 61 -16.14 -21.47 -4.93
C SER A 61 -16.12 -20.34 -5.98
N ARG A 62 -14.97 -20.03 -6.59
CA ARG A 62 -14.82 -18.89 -7.52
C ARG A 62 -14.03 -19.29 -8.76
N THR A 63 -14.61 -19.07 -9.93
CA THR A 63 -13.96 -19.21 -11.24
C THR A 63 -12.91 -18.11 -11.45
N SER A 64 -11.82 -18.15 -10.69
CA SER A 64 -10.77 -17.11 -10.67
C SER A 64 -9.41 -17.72 -10.98
N THR A 65 -8.78 -17.21 -12.03
CA THR A 65 -7.45 -17.60 -12.51
C THR A 65 -6.36 -17.06 -11.57
N ALA A 66 -6.21 -17.67 -10.39
CA ALA A 66 -5.11 -17.36 -9.49
C ALA A 66 -3.80 -17.92 -10.06
N THR A 67 -2.80 -17.05 -10.26
CA THR A 67 -1.48 -17.45 -10.74
C THR A 67 -0.69 -18.09 -9.59
N THR A 68 -0.68 -19.42 -9.51
CA THR A 68 0.04 -20.14 -8.46
C THR A 68 1.56 -20.02 -8.65
N ILE A 69 2.20 -19.14 -7.87
CA ILE A 69 3.65 -19.09 -7.73
C ILE A 69 4.05 -20.16 -6.70
N SER A 70 4.18 -21.41 -7.15
CA SER A 70 4.61 -22.53 -6.31
C SER A 70 6.10 -22.40 -5.98
N SER A 71 6.44 -22.05 -4.74
CA SER A 71 7.79 -22.30 -4.22
C SER A 71 7.96 -23.81 -3.99
N PRO A 72 9.01 -24.47 -4.53
CA PRO A 72 9.17 -25.92 -4.43
C PRO A 72 9.49 -26.43 -3.02
N THR A 73 9.82 -25.52 -2.09
CA THR A 73 10.13 -25.83 -0.69
C THR A 73 9.06 -25.21 0.21
N PRO A 74 8.49 -25.95 1.19
CA PRO A 74 7.66 -25.33 2.22
C PRO A 74 8.51 -24.34 3.03
N LEU A 75 7.95 -23.17 3.34
CA LEU A 75 8.63 -22.20 4.20
C LEU A 75 9.01 -22.85 5.54
N PRO A 76 10.22 -22.57 6.09
CA PRO A 76 10.64 -23.11 7.36
C PRO A 76 9.75 -22.56 8.49
N PHE A 77 9.44 -23.42 9.47
CA PHE A 77 8.62 -23.07 10.64
C PHE A 77 7.19 -22.57 10.30
N ALA A 78 6.38 -23.37 9.60
CA ALA A 78 5.01 -23.00 9.19
C ALA A 78 4.10 -22.41 10.30
N ARG A 79 4.33 -22.80 11.57
CA ARG A 79 3.63 -22.30 12.76
C ARG A 79 4.17 -21.00 13.37
N SER A 80 5.29 -20.46 12.88
CA SER A 80 5.81 -19.14 13.32
C SER A 80 5.16 -17.96 12.60
N TYR A 81 4.39 -18.22 11.54
CA TYR A 81 3.68 -17.20 10.78
C TYR A 81 2.28 -16.96 11.36
N ALA A 82 1.89 -15.70 11.43
CA ALA A 82 0.56 -15.25 11.82
C ALA A 82 0.11 -14.19 10.79
N LEU A 83 -0.57 -14.66 9.75
CA LEU A 83 -0.96 -13.88 8.57
C LEU A 83 -2.40 -13.40 8.74
N SER A 84 -2.57 -12.09 8.98
CA SER A 84 -3.89 -11.48 9.13
C SER A 84 -4.61 -11.36 7.78
N LEU A 85 -5.88 -11.81 7.75
CA LEU A 85 -6.79 -11.64 6.62
C LEU A 85 -7.26 -10.18 6.47
N ALA A 86 -7.36 -9.44 7.58
CA ALA A 86 -7.78 -8.04 7.63
C ALA A 86 -6.72 -7.19 8.37
N PRO A 87 -5.60 -6.84 7.71
CA PRO A 87 -4.52 -6.08 8.35
C PRO A 87 -5.00 -4.69 8.76
N ALA A 88 -4.96 -4.41 10.07
CA ALA A 88 -5.43 -3.17 10.67
C ALA A 88 -4.36 -2.53 11.59
N LEU A 89 -4.47 -1.21 11.79
CA LEU A 89 -3.64 -0.44 12.73
C LEU A 89 -4.52 0.14 13.84
N VAL A 90 -4.05 0.05 15.08
CA VAL A 90 -4.71 0.66 16.24
C VAL A 90 -4.10 2.04 16.51
N ALA A 91 -4.93 3.08 16.55
CA ALA A 91 -4.49 4.42 16.94
C ALA A 91 -4.05 4.45 18.41
N SER A 92 -2.94 5.15 18.69
CA SER A 92 -2.39 5.27 20.06
C SER A 92 -3.28 6.04 21.03
N VAL A 93 -4.22 6.84 20.50
CA VAL A 93 -5.23 7.59 21.26
C VAL A 93 -6.58 7.41 20.57
N GLY A 94 -7.62 7.10 21.34
CA GLY A 94 -9.00 6.99 20.85
C GLY A 94 -9.87 6.07 21.69
N PRO A 95 -11.18 5.97 21.39
CA PRO A 95 -12.12 5.15 22.16
C PRO A 95 -11.74 3.66 22.23
N LEU A 96 -11.21 3.11 21.12
CA LEU A 96 -10.84 1.69 21.03
C LEU A 96 -9.74 1.30 22.03
N ILE A 97 -8.61 2.02 22.04
CA ILE A 97 -7.50 1.71 22.96
C ILE A 97 -7.91 1.96 24.42
N SER A 98 -8.71 3.00 24.68
CA SER A 98 -9.31 3.25 26.00
C SER A 98 -10.20 2.08 26.45
N ALA A 99 -11.04 1.54 25.57
CA ALA A 99 -11.88 0.38 25.88
C ALA A 99 -11.06 -0.90 26.13
N ILE A 100 -9.98 -1.14 25.38
CA ILE A 100 -9.07 -2.28 25.59
C ILE A 100 -8.38 -2.20 26.96
N VAL A 101 -7.99 -1.00 27.40
CA VAL A 101 -7.39 -0.79 28.73
C VAL A 101 -8.45 -0.92 29.84
N LEU A 102 -9.58 -0.22 29.74
CA LEU A 102 -10.63 -0.17 30.78
C LEU A 102 -11.37 -1.50 30.96
N SER A 103 -11.47 -2.32 29.90
CA SER A 103 -12.01 -3.68 30.00
C SER A 103 -11.06 -4.69 30.65
N GLY A 104 -9.77 -4.35 30.76
CA GLY A 104 -8.70 -5.27 31.19
C GLY A 104 -8.18 -6.20 30.09
N VAL A 105 -8.77 -6.17 28.88
CA VAL A 105 -8.41 -7.03 27.74
C VAL A 105 -6.97 -6.81 27.28
N ALA A 106 -6.41 -5.62 27.53
CA ALA A 106 -4.98 -5.30 27.30
C ALA A 106 -3.99 -6.34 27.86
N ARG A 107 -4.38 -7.15 28.86
CA ARG A 107 -3.54 -8.18 29.48
C ARG A 107 -3.33 -9.43 28.60
N TYR A 108 -4.18 -9.65 27.60
CA TYR A 108 -4.13 -10.85 26.74
C TYR A 108 -3.27 -10.68 25.48
N GLY A 109 -2.74 -9.48 25.23
CA GLY A 109 -1.97 -9.16 24.03
C GLY A 109 -0.86 -8.15 24.27
N GLN A 110 -0.08 -7.90 23.23
CA GLN A 110 1.00 -6.91 23.22
C GLN A 110 0.90 -6.04 21.97
N PHE A 111 1.37 -4.80 22.08
CA PHE A 111 1.37 -3.84 20.98
C PHE A 111 2.81 -3.47 20.61
N LYS A 112 3.06 -3.30 19.31
CA LYS A 112 4.32 -2.76 18.78
C LYS A 112 4.01 -1.45 18.05
N LEU A 113 4.81 -0.42 18.30
CA LEU A 113 4.69 0.86 17.59
C LEU A 113 5.09 0.70 16.12
N LEU A 114 4.42 1.45 15.24
CA LEU A 114 4.78 1.56 13.84
C LEU A 114 6.06 2.40 13.69
N ASP A 115 7.07 1.85 13.01
CA ASP A 115 8.40 2.47 12.90
C ASP A 115 8.50 3.56 11.81
N ALA A 116 7.71 3.41 10.74
CA ALA A 116 7.67 4.36 9.64
C ALA A 116 6.35 4.28 8.87
N VAL A 117 5.90 5.43 8.38
CA VAL A 117 4.86 5.54 7.34
C VAL A 117 5.54 5.94 6.04
N PHE A 118 5.11 5.37 4.92
CA PHE A 118 5.59 5.71 3.58
C PHE A 118 4.40 6.12 2.70
N VAL A 119 4.63 7.10 1.82
CA VAL A 119 3.68 7.52 0.80
C VAL A 119 4.22 7.12 -0.56
N CYS A 120 3.38 6.44 -1.35
CA CYS A 120 3.63 6.17 -2.75
C CYS A 120 3.26 7.42 -3.57
N LYS A 121 4.19 7.93 -4.38
CA LYS A 121 3.90 8.89 -5.44
C LYS A 121 3.67 8.11 -6.74
N GLY A 122 2.77 8.60 -7.60
CA GLY A 122 2.23 7.83 -8.73
C GLY A 122 3.30 7.15 -9.61
N MET A 123 3.00 5.92 -10.05
CA MET A 123 3.82 5.25 -11.07
C MET A 123 3.71 6.03 -12.39
N PRO A 124 4.82 6.39 -13.04
CA PRO A 124 4.76 6.87 -14.42
C PRO A 124 4.24 5.73 -15.31
N GLY A 125 3.00 5.85 -15.80
CA GLY A 125 2.41 4.88 -16.73
C GLY A 125 0.92 4.53 -16.52
N VAL A 126 0.25 5.00 -15.46
CA VAL A 126 -1.20 4.73 -15.25
C VAL A 126 -2.09 5.93 -15.56
N ASP A 127 -1.59 7.16 -15.40
CA ASP A 127 -2.38 8.39 -15.60
C ASP A 127 -2.53 8.79 -17.08
N GLU A 128 -1.64 8.37 -17.99
CA GLU A 128 -1.79 8.65 -19.44
C GLU A 128 -2.97 7.90 -20.08
N ALA A 129 -3.44 6.79 -19.49
CA ALA A 129 -4.54 6.00 -20.03
C ALA A 129 -5.95 6.54 -19.69
N ARG A 130 -6.05 7.71 -19.04
CA ARG A 130 -7.33 8.32 -18.64
C ARG A 130 -7.54 9.77 -19.12
N GLY A 131 -6.66 10.28 -19.98
CA GLY A 131 -6.89 11.52 -20.71
C GLY A 131 -7.89 11.33 -21.85
N LEU A 132 -9.19 11.28 -21.54
CA LEU A 132 -10.24 11.56 -22.53
C LEU A 132 -10.22 13.06 -22.87
N GLU A 133 -10.37 13.38 -24.14
CA GLU A 133 -10.16 14.73 -24.68
C GLU A 133 -11.10 15.79 -24.08
N GLU A 134 -10.52 16.87 -23.56
CA GLU A 134 -11.20 18.17 -23.41
C GLU A 134 -10.90 19.00 -24.67
N PRO A 135 -11.91 19.41 -25.46
CA PRO A 135 -11.69 20.13 -26.71
C PRO A 135 -11.31 21.60 -26.47
N SER A 136 -10.16 22.01 -27.00
CA SER A 136 -9.70 23.40 -26.99
C SER A 136 -10.66 24.33 -27.77
N PRO A 137 -11.03 25.51 -27.26
CA PRO A 137 -11.90 26.44 -27.97
C PRO A 137 -11.17 27.11 -29.13
N SER A 138 -11.86 27.24 -30.26
CA SER A 138 -11.37 27.89 -31.46
C SER A 138 -11.46 29.42 -31.37
N GLN A 139 -10.36 30.10 -31.69
CA GLN A 139 -10.37 31.47 -32.19
C GLN A 139 -9.50 31.53 -33.44
N GLY A 140 -10.11 31.93 -34.56
CA GLY A 140 -9.39 32.19 -35.80
C GLY A 140 -9.23 33.68 -36.03
N GLN A 141 -8.10 34.07 -36.63
CA GLN A 141 -8.03 35.26 -37.46
C GLN A 141 -6.91 35.11 -38.51
N GLU A 142 -6.97 35.95 -39.55
CA GLU A 142 -6.50 35.60 -40.89
C GLU A 142 -5.05 36.03 -41.22
N LYS A 143 -4.61 35.57 -42.39
CA LYS A 143 -3.31 35.84 -43.03
C LYS A 143 -3.00 37.33 -43.21
N GLU A 144 -1.71 37.65 -43.25
CA GLU A 144 -1.14 38.25 -44.48
C GLU A 144 0.32 37.83 -44.70
N SER A 145 0.87 38.12 -45.88
CA SER A 145 2.10 37.52 -46.45
C SER A 145 2.99 38.58 -47.12
N LYS A 146 4.20 38.17 -47.56
CA LYS A 146 5.26 38.85 -48.36
C LYS A 146 6.46 39.36 -47.56
N ASP A 147 7.71 39.36 -48.04
CA ASP A 147 8.46 38.71 -49.16
C ASP A 147 9.97 38.86 -48.76
N GLY A 148 11.01 38.14 -49.23
CA GLY A 148 11.21 37.03 -50.17
C GLY A 148 12.72 36.91 -50.53
N ILE A 149 13.15 35.88 -51.30
CA ILE A 149 14.46 35.70 -52.02
C ILE A 149 15.79 35.71 -51.18
N ASP A 150 16.89 34.99 -51.48
CA ASP A 150 17.45 34.16 -52.58
C ASP A 150 18.30 33.01 -51.93
N GLU A 151 19.01 32.06 -52.56
CA GLU A 151 18.98 31.16 -53.74
C GLU A 151 20.29 30.27 -53.63
N ALA A 152 20.57 29.36 -54.56
CA ALA A 152 21.74 28.43 -54.67
C ALA A 152 21.85 27.29 -53.59
N VAL A 153 21.85 25.98 -53.87
CA VAL A 153 22.40 25.09 -54.94
C VAL A 153 23.92 24.89 -54.89
N THR A 154 24.37 23.70 -54.43
CA THR A 154 25.26 22.74 -55.15
C THR A 154 25.73 21.57 -54.25
N THR A 155 25.63 20.34 -54.77
CA THR A 155 26.26 19.08 -54.30
C THR A 155 26.86 18.41 -55.55
N PRO A 156 28.14 17.96 -55.60
CA PRO A 156 28.59 16.65 -55.10
C PRO A 156 30.05 16.69 -54.52
N SER A 157 30.82 15.61 -54.25
CA SER A 157 30.73 14.18 -54.61
C SER A 157 31.47 13.22 -53.65
N GLN A 158 31.59 11.96 -54.08
CA GLN A 158 32.25 10.75 -53.54
C GLN A 158 33.76 10.87 -53.20
N ALA A 159 34.24 10.11 -52.20
CA ALA A 159 34.93 8.81 -52.42
C ALA A 159 35.50 8.16 -51.12
N GLU A 160 35.38 6.84 -51.02
CA GLU A 160 36.14 5.93 -50.11
C GLU A 160 37.44 5.45 -50.82
N PRO A 161 38.50 4.88 -50.17
CA PRO A 161 38.40 3.73 -49.25
C PRO A 161 39.39 3.67 -48.05
N THR A 162 39.32 2.51 -47.36
CA THR A 162 39.98 2.00 -46.13
C THR A 162 41.52 1.71 -46.30
N PRO A 163 42.32 1.21 -45.30
CA PRO A 163 41.94 0.54 -44.03
C PRO A 163 42.82 0.70 -42.74
N SER A 164 42.31 0.07 -41.66
CA SER A 164 43.03 -0.68 -40.60
C SER A 164 43.33 -0.06 -39.22
N THR A 165 43.08 -0.91 -38.20
CA THR A 165 43.84 -1.08 -36.93
C THR A 165 43.13 -0.71 -35.60
N SER A 166 42.60 -1.76 -34.97
CA SER A 166 42.52 -2.03 -33.51
C SER A 166 41.71 -1.11 -32.57
N GLN A 167 40.50 -1.56 -32.20
CA GLN A 167 39.81 -1.14 -30.98
C GLN A 167 40.26 -1.95 -29.74
N PRO A 168 40.32 -1.34 -28.54
CA PRO A 168 40.16 -2.02 -27.28
C PRO A 168 38.74 -1.88 -26.70
N LEU A 169 38.26 -3.00 -26.17
CA LEU A 169 37.04 -3.24 -25.38
C LEU A 169 36.58 -2.07 -24.48
N PRO A 170 35.29 -1.64 -24.53
CA PRO A 170 34.73 -0.72 -23.54
C PRO A 170 34.39 -1.43 -22.23
N THR A 171 34.98 -0.97 -21.13
CA THR A 171 34.60 -1.31 -19.75
C THR A 171 33.18 -0.79 -19.46
N PRO A 172 32.30 -1.52 -18.76
CA PRO A 172 30.96 -1.02 -18.44
C PRO A 172 31.01 0.14 -17.44
N THR A 173 30.87 1.38 -17.95
CA THR A 173 30.57 2.55 -17.14
C THR A 173 29.26 2.32 -16.38
N SER A 174 29.31 2.44 -15.06
CA SER A 174 28.15 2.33 -14.17
C SER A 174 27.25 3.57 -14.26
N THR A 175 26.54 3.69 -15.38
CA THR A 175 25.46 4.68 -15.52
C THR A 175 24.37 4.34 -14.52
N SER A 176 24.35 5.06 -13.40
CA SER A 176 23.35 4.90 -12.35
C SER A 176 22.01 5.46 -12.81
N THR A 177 21.25 4.66 -13.55
CA THR A 177 19.84 4.93 -13.87
C THR A 177 19.04 4.99 -12.56
N SER A 178 18.88 6.19 -12.02
CA SER A 178 18.17 6.42 -10.76
C SER A 178 16.70 6.05 -10.95
N THR A 179 16.28 4.91 -10.41
CA THR A 179 14.86 4.60 -10.26
C THR A 179 14.20 5.75 -9.48
N PRO A 180 13.09 6.32 -9.97
CA PRO A 180 12.39 7.34 -9.19
C PRO A 180 11.94 6.71 -7.87
N ASN A 181 12.28 7.35 -6.75
CA ASN A 181 11.92 6.88 -5.42
C ASN A 181 10.40 6.97 -5.23
N LEU A 182 9.70 5.93 -5.69
CA LEU A 182 8.23 5.83 -5.69
C LEU A 182 7.67 5.94 -4.26
N LEU A 183 8.38 5.35 -3.29
CA LEU A 183 8.06 5.40 -1.88
C LEU A 183 8.90 6.48 -1.17
N THR A 184 8.23 7.43 -0.50
CA THR A 184 8.87 8.47 0.33
C THR A 184 8.45 8.29 1.79
N ARG A 185 9.40 8.22 2.73
CA ARG A 185 9.10 8.18 4.18
C ARG A 185 8.42 9.49 4.61
N VAL A 186 7.33 9.38 5.37
CA VAL A 186 6.63 10.52 5.96
C VAL A 186 7.40 10.99 7.21
N PRO A 187 7.68 12.30 7.37
CA PRO A 187 8.24 12.85 8.60
C PRO A 187 7.28 12.62 9.79
N ALA A 188 7.75 11.94 10.84
CA ALA A 188 6.92 11.62 12.00
C ALA A 188 7.05 12.67 13.13
N THR A 189 8.21 13.34 13.23
CA THR A 189 8.48 14.37 14.24
C THR A 189 8.63 15.76 13.64
N LYS A 190 8.51 16.79 14.48
CA LYS A 190 8.86 18.18 14.13
C LYS A 190 10.29 18.28 13.59
N GLU A 191 11.22 17.53 14.17
CA GLU A 191 12.62 17.51 13.72
C GLU A 191 12.77 16.89 12.34
N ASP A 192 12.09 15.77 12.05
CA ASP A 192 12.09 15.15 10.72
C ASP A 192 11.60 16.15 9.66
N ILE A 193 10.52 16.90 9.94
CA ILE A 193 10.01 17.92 9.01
C ILE A 193 11.11 18.93 8.66
N PHE A 194 11.93 19.37 9.61
CA PHE A 194 13.04 20.28 9.34
C PHE A 194 14.23 19.61 8.62
N ARG A 195 14.59 18.36 8.97
CA ARG A 195 15.67 17.59 8.32
C ARG A 195 15.36 17.18 6.87
N THR A 196 14.11 16.85 6.56
CA THR A 196 13.68 16.31 5.25
C THR A 196 13.90 17.28 4.09
N ARG A 197 14.63 16.88 3.05
CA ARG A 197 14.88 17.70 1.85
C ARG A 197 13.77 17.66 0.79
N SER A 198 12.82 16.73 0.87
CA SER A 198 11.73 16.56 -0.11
C SER A 198 10.59 17.58 -0.01
N ILE A 199 10.65 18.53 0.93
CA ILE A 199 9.62 19.55 1.19
C ILE A 199 10.25 20.94 1.19
N SER A 200 9.69 21.87 0.40
CA SER A 200 10.16 23.27 0.33
C SER A 200 10.02 24.00 1.68
N PRO A 201 10.98 24.88 2.07
CA PRO A 201 10.91 25.64 3.32
C PRO A 201 9.61 26.44 3.53
N ILE A 202 8.99 26.94 2.46
CA ILE A 202 7.71 27.67 2.54
C ILE A 202 6.58 26.73 2.97
N ILE A 203 6.55 25.51 2.40
CA ILE A 203 5.56 24.48 2.75
C ILE A 203 5.75 24.03 4.19
N LYS A 204 7.00 23.83 4.65
CA LYS A 204 7.30 23.51 6.06
C LYS A 204 6.73 24.55 7.03
N ARG A 205 6.89 25.85 6.73
CA ARG A 205 6.33 26.94 7.57
C ARG A 205 4.81 26.90 7.62
N LYS A 206 4.14 26.67 6.48
CA LYS A 206 2.67 26.54 6.41
C LYS A 206 2.19 25.31 7.18
N LEU A 207 2.83 24.15 6.98
CA LEU A 207 2.53 22.90 7.68
C LEU A 207 2.68 23.05 9.21
N MET A 208 3.77 23.64 9.69
CA MET A 208 3.97 23.83 11.12
C MET A 208 2.91 24.76 11.75
N ARG A 209 2.49 25.83 11.05
CA ARG A 209 1.37 26.68 11.50
C ARG A 209 0.04 25.92 11.55
N PHE A 210 -0.22 25.08 10.55
CA PHE A 210 -1.43 24.24 10.51
C PHE A 210 -1.44 23.20 11.65
N LEU A 211 -0.33 22.50 11.88
CA LEU A 211 -0.22 21.53 12.97
C LEU A 211 -0.32 22.18 14.37
N GLN A 212 0.11 23.44 14.52
CA GLN A 212 -0.09 24.22 15.74
C GLN A 212 -1.52 24.73 15.94
N PHE A 213 -2.32 24.77 14.88
CA PHE A 213 -3.74 25.16 14.94
C PHE A 213 -4.66 23.95 15.16
N ALA A 214 -4.26 22.77 14.69
CA ALA A 214 -5.04 21.54 14.76
C ALA A 214 -4.77 20.67 16.02
N ALA A 215 -3.88 21.12 16.91
CA ALA A 215 -3.48 20.45 18.15
C ALA A 215 -4.02 21.20 19.38
#